data_AF-A0A955BSN4-F1
#
_entry.id   AF-A0A955BSN4-F1
#
_cell.length_a   1.000
_cell.length_b   1.000
_cell.length_c   1.000
_cell.angle_alpha   90.00
_cell.angle_beta   90.00
_cell.angle_gamma   90.00
#
_symmetry.space_group_name_H-M   'P 1'
#
loop_
_entity.id
_entity.type
_entity.pdbx_description
1 polymer ?
#
loop_
_entity_poly.entity_id
_entity_poly.type
_entity_poly.pdbx_seq_one_letter_code
_entity_poly.pdbx_strand_id
1 'polypeptide(L)'
;MTANQLLEALSASFFCLLGLWAAAARGHWFVRVAVAGGCLLGALLIPAYLVTIEFGLQIAVIMLGVAWVRKPASWRPRFSMETALLAMVVVAVSTAVLKEGLAWSLSEWIWVLGVGVGTGLLGLVCLWLVCGRARWYWRVLGFAAFLGLFAAGGVIVEALRQCLSQRQPGQTLAAAIGDHFTAEAALQALGDWLTWFGPSVALGIVILLSVICLAAHSGWFEEPSPTTGRSHRRRRWFARGGICAIVAAVLTPLLYVFYRLMTPEPMWAYDPPTPNGYDDFVAAGELVPELFGRSLANYNLWNASPGEVREYVLKLGPVYNQIAEGMKKPCLAPINAKRGAADEIATAAADEASAAMTMRWQSLWDFGDDEAFFAAAMEGARFDFAVKRGQGLDDHPPGIPIATWSFRHRLWKLTAKDCRKYLPQLLELERMLEPYDVLVRRERIRNQNADWETHLRMILNEWNVAWGYPDENWWSRLWWHTSVAEFRLLTTQLALRAYRLERGALPAAIDDLVPEYLPATPIDPFDDQPLRYRRQGDRYTLYSVGANLIDDGGSRERDDTSGQELDVVVSGPVMPPNWKRFVDAVRPAIDEQLRRAPTLLRAWAEELRRREAQ
;
A
#
# COMPACT_ATOMS: atom_id res chain seq x y z
N MET A 1 0.61 -16.86 10.13
CA MET A 1 -0.81 -16.72 9.76
C MET A 1 -1.17 -15.27 9.94
N THR A 2 -1.67 -14.61 8.92
CA THR A 2 -1.95 -13.15 8.93
C THR A 2 -3.34 -12.87 9.50
N ALA A 3 -3.62 -11.60 9.82
CA ALA A 3 -4.92 -11.15 10.33
C ALA A 3 -6.04 -11.41 9.30
N ASN A 4 -5.74 -11.24 8.01
CA ASN A 4 -6.64 -11.57 6.90
C ASN A 4 -7.04 -13.06 6.94
N GLN A 5 -6.04 -13.95 7.03
CA GLN A 5 -6.27 -15.40 7.10
C GLN A 5 -7.09 -15.79 8.33
N LEU A 6 -6.91 -15.10 9.46
CA LEU A 6 -7.74 -15.30 10.65
C LEU A 6 -9.18 -14.91 10.38
N LEU A 7 -9.41 -13.70 9.87
CA LEU A 7 -10.75 -13.18 9.68
C LEU A 7 -11.55 -14.03 8.68
N GLU A 8 -10.94 -14.41 7.57
CA GLU A 8 -11.53 -15.32 6.57
C GLU A 8 -11.95 -16.66 7.18
N ALA A 9 -11.06 -17.28 7.96
CA ALA A 9 -11.36 -18.56 8.60
C ALA A 9 -12.53 -18.46 9.57
N LEU A 10 -12.57 -17.38 10.37
CA LEU A 10 -13.60 -17.15 11.37
C LEU A 10 -14.96 -16.84 10.72
N SER A 11 -15.00 -15.97 9.72
CA SER A 11 -16.22 -15.57 9.02
C SER A 11 -16.82 -16.74 8.23
N ALA A 12 -16.02 -17.42 7.40
CA ALA A 12 -16.48 -18.58 6.63
C ALA A 12 -16.95 -19.73 7.53
N SER A 13 -16.27 -19.96 8.66
CA SER A 13 -16.71 -20.97 9.63
C SER A 13 -18.01 -20.57 10.31
N PHE A 14 -18.14 -19.30 10.73
CA PHE A 14 -19.34 -18.79 11.40
C PHE A 14 -20.58 -18.93 10.51
N PHE A 15 -20.52 -18.45 9.26
CA PHE A 15 -21.65 -18.52 8.34
C PHE A 15 -21.95 -19.95 7.88
N CYS A 16 -20.94 -20.82 7.76
CA CYS A 16 -21.16 -22.24 7.54
C CYS A 16 -21.91 -22.89 8.72
N LEU A 17 -21.50 -22.64 9.96
CA LEU A 17 -22.15 -23.18 11.15
C LEU A 17 -23.58 -22.66 11.30
N LEU A 18 -23.80 -21.39 10.96
CA LEU A 18 -25.11 -20.77 10.94
C LEU A 18 -26.02 -21.43 9.89
N GLY A 19 -25.50 -21.66 8.68
CA GLY A 19 -26.19 -22.40 7.62
C GLY A 19 -26.51 -23.84 8.01
N LEU A 20 -25.57 -24.56 8.64
CA LEU A 20 -25.79 -25.91 9.16
C LEU A 20 -26.85 -25.94 10.26
N TRP A 21 -26.83 -24.97 11.18
CA TRP A 21 -27.80 -24.85 12.27
C TRP A 21 -29.21 -24.52 11.78
N ALA A 22 -29.32 -23.65 10.77
CA ALA A 22 -30.57 -23.36 10.08
C ALA A 22 -31.10 -24.59 9.33
N ALA A 23 -30.23 -25.27 8.57
CA ALA A 23 -30.57 -26.47 7.80
C ALA A 23 -30.92 -27.68 8.69
N ALA A 24 -30.39 -27.74 9.92
CA ALA A 24 -30.62 -28.84 10.84
C ALA A 24 -32.07 -28.89 11.39
N ALA A 25 -32.82 -27.78 11.36
CA ALA A 25 -34.14 -27.67 11.96
C ALA A 25 -35.17 -28.66 11.38
N ARG A 26 -35.88 -29.38 12.25
CA ARG A 26 -37.10 -30.14 11.90
C ARG A 26 -38.38 -29.45 12.41
N GLY A 27 -38.27 -28.50 13.35
CA GLY A 27 -39.32 -27.61 13.85
C GLY A 27 -38.75 -26.20 14.10
N HIS A 28 -39.56 -25.16 13.95
CA HIS A 28 -39.16 -23.74 14.01
C HIS A 28 -38.08 -23.33 12.99
N TRP A 29 -38.07 -23.96 11.80
CA TRP A 29 -37.14 -23.63 10.72
C TRP A 29 -37.19 -22.14 10.35
N PHE A 30 -38.38 -21.53 10.36
CA PHE A 30 -38.60 -20.12 10.09
C PHE A 30 -37.77 -19.21 11.00
N VAL A 31 -37.78 -19.44 12.32
CA VAL A 31 -37.03 -18.62 13.29
C VAL A 31 -35.52 -18.73 13.05
N ARG A 32 -35.02 -19.92 12.74
CA ARG A 32 -33.59 -20.11 12.52
C ARG A 32 -33.09 -19.49 11.23
N VAL A 33 -33.89 -19.60 10.16
CA VAL A 33 -33.59 -18.93 8.90
C VAL A 33 -33.69 -17.42 9.04
N ALA A 34 -34.65 -16.91 9.83
CA ALA A 34 -34.73 -15.49 10.16
C ALA A 34 -33.51 -14.99 10.94
N VAL A 35 -33.01 -15.75 11.93
CA VAL A 35 -31.77 -15.42 12.64
C VAL A 35 -30.56 -15.45 11.70
N ALA A 36 -30.46 -16.48 10.85
CA ALA A 36 -29.37 -16.57 9.87
C ALA A 36 -29.38 -15.39 8.89
N GLY A 37 -30.57 -15.05 8.37
CA GLY A 37 -30.78 -13.87 7.54
C GLY A 37 -30.48 -12.58 8.28
N GLY A 38 -30.88 -12.44 9.54
CA GLY A 38 -30.58 -11.26 10.37
C GLY A 38 -29.09 -11.03 10.58
N CYS A 39 -28.30 -12.09 10.83
CA CYS A 39 -26.85 -11.98 10.91
C CYS A 39 -26.22 -11.57 9.57
N LEU A 40 -26.71 -12.11 8.45
CA LEU A 40 -26.27 -11.73 7.11
C LEU A 40 -26.58 -10.25 6.81
N LEU A 41 -27.79 -9.80 7.18
CA LEU A 41 -28.24 -8.42 6.99
C LEU A 41 -27.49 -7.42 7.87
N GLY A 42 -26.88 -7.86 8.98
CA GLY A 42 -25.98 -7.01 9.77
C GLY A 42 -24.83 -6.46 8.92
N ALA A 43 -24.36 -7.22 7.94
CA ALA A 43 -23.33 -6.78 6.99
C ALA A 43 -23.81 -5.71 6.01
N LEU A 44 -25.09 -5.26 6.05
CA LEU A 44 -25.59 -4.13 5.28
C LEU A 44 -25.59 -2.80 6.07
N LEU A 45 -25.30 -2.84 7.38
CA LEU A 45 -25.12 -1.61 8.19
C LEU A 45 -23.82 -0.87 7.83
N ILE A 46 -22.83 -1.63 7.38
CA ILE A 46 -21.69 -1.19 6.59
C ILE A 46 -21.99 -1.64 5.16
N PRO A 47 -21.76 -0.88 4.08
CA PRO A 47 -22.20 -1.25 2.72
C PRO A 47 -21.40 -2.44 2.11
N ALA A 48 -21.29 -3.56 2.83
CA ALA A 48 -20.55 -4.76 2.49
C ALA A 48 -21.43 -5.75 1.71
N TYR A 49 -21.85 -5.31 0.52
CA TYR A 49 -22.70 -6.09 -0.37
C TYR A 49 -22.03 -7.40 -0.83
N LEU A 50 -20.72 -7.37 -1.14
CA LEU A 50 -19.95 -8.55 -1.56
C LEU A 50 -20.01 -9.67 -0.51
N VAL A 51 -19.73 -9.30 0.75
CA VAL A 51 -19.75 -10.19 1.92
C VAL A 51 -21.13 -10.80 2.11
N THR A 52 -22.18 -10.01 1.90
CA THR A 52 -23.58 -10.46 1.98
C THR A 52 -23.90 -11.52 0.92
N ILE A 53 -23.42 -11.36 -0.31
CA ILE A 53 -23.63 -12.35 -1.39
C ILE A 53 -22.83 -13.61 -1.12
N GLU A 54 -21.54 -13.48 -0.79
CA GLU A 54 -20.63 -14.60 -0.56
C GLU A 54 -21.18 -15.54 0.52
N PHE A 55 -21.46 -15.00 1.71
CA PHE A 55 -21.97 -15.80 2.82
C PHE A 55 -23.44 -16.20 2.64
N GLY A 56 -24.21 -15.43 1.87
CA GLY A 56 -25.56 -15.81 1.46
C GLY A 56 -25.57 -17.06 0.58
N LEU A 57 -24.66 -17.11 -0.41
CA LEU A 57 -24.44 -18.28 -1.26
C LEU A 57 -23.93 -19.48 -0.46
N GLN A 58 -23.00 -19.24 0.46
CA GLN A 58 -22.48 -20.28 1.34
C GLN A 58 -23.61 -20.95 2.14
N ILE A 59 -24.47 -20.16 2.79
CA ILE A 59 -25.65 -20.65 3.53
C ILE A 59 -26.59 -21.39 2.57
N ALA A 60 -26.85 -20.85 1.38
CA ALA A 60 -27.76 -21.44 0.40
C ALA A 60 -27.28 -22.82 -0.07
N VAL A 61 -25.99 -22.98 -0.40
CA VAL A 61 -25.38 -24.26 -0.78
C VAL A 61 -25.56 -25.30 0.31
N ILE A 62 -25.29 -24.93 1.57
CA ILE A 62 -25.46 -25.83 2.72
C ILE A 62 -26.93 -26.24 2.89
N MET A 63 -27.85 -25.27 2.87
CA MET A 63 -29.28 -25.54 3.03
C MET A 63 -29.82 -26.43 1.91
N LEU A 64 -29.48 -26.16 0.65
CA LEU A 64 -29.88 -26.95 -0.50
C LEU A 64 -29.29 -28.36 -0.46
N GLY A 65 -28.01 -28.50 -0.11
CA GLY A 65 -27.34 -29.80 0.03
C GLY A 65 -27.98 -30.67 1.11
N VAL A 66 -28.24 -30.10 2.30
CA VAL A 66 -28.91 -30.81 3.39
C VAL A 66 -30.36 -31.16 3.01
N ALA A 67 -31.09 -30.23 2.36
CA ALA A 67 -32.46 -30.48 1.91
C ALA A 67 -32.52 -31.61 0.89
N TRP A 68 -31.59 -31.66 -0.07
CA TRP A 68 -31.50 -32.71 -1.07
C TRP A 68 -31.29 -34.09 -0.44
N VAL A 69 -30.38 -34.20 0.53
CA VAL A 69 -30.11 -35.45 1.27
C VAL A 69 -31.30 -35.86 2.15
N ARG A 70 -32.08 -34.90 2.66
CA ARG A 70 -33.24 -35.14 3.54
C ARG A 70 -34.54 -35.46 2.81
N LYS A 71 -34.62 -35.36 1.47
CA LYS A 71 -35.88 -35.55 0.72
C LYS A 71 -36.53 -36.92 1.04
N PRO A 72 -37.71 -36.97 1.69
CA PRO A 72 -38.51 -38.18 1.72
C PRO A 72 -39.14 -38.43 0.34
N ALA A 73 -39.41 -39.69 -0.01
CA ALA A 73 -40.02 -40.09 -1.29
C ALA A 73 -41.41 -39.45 -1.55
N SER A 74 -42.03 -38.85 -0.53
CA SER A 74 -43.35 -38.21 -0.57
C SER A 74 -43.32 -36.67 -0.43
N TRP A 75 -42.17 -36.03 -0.66
CA TRP A 75 -42.05 -34.57 -0.51
C TRP A 75 -43.01 -33.81 -1.45
N ARG A 76 -43.94 -33.03 -0.87
CA ARG A 76 -44.78 -32.07 -1.57
C ARG A 76 -44.50 -30.68 -0.99
N PRO A 77 -44.09 -29.68 -1.80
CA PRO A 77 -43.90 -28.32 -1.30
C PRO A 77 -45.26 -27.76 -0.85
N ARG A 78 -45.39 -27.46 0.44
CA ARG A 78 -46.51 -26.68 0.98
C ARG A 78 -46.05 -25.23 1.10
N PHE A 79 -46.49 -24.38 0.16
CA PHE A 79 -46.31 -22.94 0.28
C PHE A 79 -47.29 -22.42 1.33
N SER A 80 -46.79 -22.14 2.54
CA SER A 80 -47.54 -21.39 3.55
C SER A 80 -47.31 -19.88 3.37
N MET A 81 -48.18 -19.06 3.95
CA MET A 81 -48.03 -17.61 3.99
C MET A 81 -46.70 -17.18 4.63
N GLU A 82 -46.23 -17.92 5.64
CA GLU A 82 -44.93 -17.71 6.30
C GLU A 82 -43.77 -17.91 5.32
N THR A 83 -43.84 -18.94 4.47
CA THR A 83 -42.84 -19.20 3.42
C THR A 83 -42.84 -18.10 2.36
N ALA A 84 -44.02 -17.57 1.99
CA ALA A 84 -44.13 -16.47 1.05
C ALA A 84 -43.53 -15.16 1.60
N LEU A 85 -43.79 -14.84 2.87
CA LEU A 85 -43.23 -13.65 3.54
C LEU A 85 -41.70 -13.72 3.66
N LEU A 86 -41.16 -14.88 4.03
CA LEU A 86 -39.70 -15.06 4.10
C LEU A 86 -39.05 -14.97 2.70
N ALA A 87 -39.68 -15.60 1.69
CA ALA A 87 -39.23 -15.50 0.31
C ALA A 87 -39.23 -14.07 -0.20
N MET A 88 -40.21 -13.25 0.22
CA MET A 88 -40.26 -11.83 -0.14
C MET A 88 -39.11 -11.03 0.47
N VAL A 89 -38.73 -11.28 1.73
CA VAL A 89 -37.56 -10.63 2.35
C VAL A 89 -36.27 -11.04 1.62
N VAL A 90 -36.12 -12.33 1.32
CA VAL A 90 -34.96 -12.82 0.56
C VAL A 90 -34.92 -12.19 -0.83
N VAL A 91 -36.03 -12.16 -1.56
CA VAL A 91 -36.11 -11.53 -2.88
C VAL A 91 -35.80 -10.04 -2.79
N ALA A 92 -36.38 -9.30 -1.85
CA ALA A 92 -36.14 -7.86 -1.70
C ALA A 92 -34.66 -7.55 -1.38
N VAL A 93 -34.06 -8.30 -0.47
CA VAL A 93 -32.65 -8.16 -0.10
C VAL A 93 -31.75 -8.56 -1.25
N SER A 94 -32.01 -9.70 -1.90
CA SER A 94 -31.26 -10.13 -3.07
C SER A 94 -31.39 -9.12 -4.20
N THR A 95 -32.57 -8.54 -4.46
CA THR A 95 -32.72 -7.50 -5.48
C THR A 95 -31.96 -6.22 -5.12
N ALA A 96 -31.99 -5.78 -3.86
CA ALA A 96 -31.24 -4.61 -3.41
C ALA A 96 -29.72 -4.82 -3.54
N VAL A 97 -29.22 -5.98 -3.10
CA VAL A 97 -27.81 -6.33 -3.16
C VAL A 97 -27.35 -6.57 -4.60
N LEU A 98 -28.16 -7.26 -5.43
CA LEU A 98 -27.87 -7.47 -6.85
C LEU A 98 -27.86 -6.16 -7.63
N LYS A 99 -28.73 -5.20 -7.29
CA LYS A 99 -28.75 -3.88 -7.94
C LYS A 99 -27.39 -3.17 -7.80
N GLU A 100 -26.82 -3.17 -6.60
CA GLU A 100 -25.49 -2.60 -6.36
C GLU A 100 -24.40 -3.46 -7.02
N GLY A 101 -24.56 -4.79 -7.01
CA GLY A 101 -23.62 -5.71 -7.65
C GLY A 101 -23.63 -5.71 -9.19
N LEU A 102 -24.65 -5.16 -9.84
CA LEU A 102 -24.70 -5.03 -11.31
C LEU A 102 -23.59 -4.12 -11.86
N ALA A 103 -23.04 -3.23 -11.02
CA ALA A 103 -21.93 -2.38 -11.39
C ALA A 103 -20.56 -3.10 -11.33
N TRP A 104 -20.50 -4.30 -10.75
CA TRP A 104 -19.26 -5.05 -10.59
C TRP A 104 -18.80 -5.71 -11.88
N SER A 105 -17.50 -5.85 -11.99
CA SER A 105 -16.82 -6.56 -13.05
C SER A 105 -17.10 -8.07 -12.97
N LEU A 106 -16.96 -8.75 -14.12
CA LEU A 106 -17.11 -10.21 -14.19
C LEU A 106 -16.10 -10.94 -13.28
N SER A 107 -14.92 -10.37 -13.07
CA SER A 107 -13.89 -10.95 -12.18
C SER A 107 -14.32 -10.94 -10.72
N GLU A 108 -14.98 -9.88 -10.25
CA GLU A 108 -15.56 -9.81 -8.90
C GLU A 108 -16.67 -10.86 -8.71
N TRP A 109 -17.52 -11.04 -9.71
CA TRP A 109 -18.56 -12.07 -9.69
C TRP A 109 -17.99 -13.49 -9.62
N ILE A 110 -16.96 -13.79 -10.42
CA ILE A 110 -16.29 -15.10 -10.41
C ILE A 110 -15.70 -15.38 -9.02
N TRP A 111 -15.07 -14.38 -8.41
CA TRP A 111 -14.51 -14.48 -7.08
C TRP A 111 -15.59 -14.82 -6.03
N VAL A 112 -16.63 -14.00 -5.92
CA VAL A 112 -17.70 -14.16 -4.93
C VAL A 112 -18.44 -15.48 -5.09
N LEU A 113 -18.75 -15.88 -6.33
CA LEU A 113 -19.41 -17.14 -6.62
C LEU A 113 -18.51 -18.33 -6.27
N GLY A 114 -17.23 -18.27 -6.67
CA GLY A 114 -16.26 -19.31 -6.41
C GLY A 114 -16.03 -19.55 -4.91
N VAL A 115 -15.79 -18.47 -4.15
CA VAL A 115 -15.56 -18.54 -2.71
C VAL A 115 -16.82 -18.97 -1.97
N GLY A 116 -17.97 -18.35 -2.24
CA GLY A 116 -19.23 -18.68 -1.57
C GLY A 116 -19.68 -20.13 -1.81
N VAL A 117 -19.61 -20.61 -3.05
CA VAL A 117 -19.96 -22.00 -3.37
C VAL A 117 -18.93 -22.97 -2.81
N GLY A 118 -17.65 -22.69 -2.98
CA GLY A 118 -16.56 -23.54 -2.52
C GLY A 118 -16.61 -23.75 -1.00
N THR A 119 -16.70 -22.66 -0.23
CA THR A 119 -16.77 -22.73 1.24
C THR A 119 -18.06 -23.40 1.73
N GLY A 120 -19.17 -23.27 0.99
CA GLY A 120 -20.42 -23.98 1.29
C GLY A 120 -20.30 -25.49 1.07
N LEU A 121 -19.65 -25.90 -0.03
CA LEU A 121 -19.33 -27.31 -0.30
C LEU A 121 -18.38 -27.88 0.76
N LEU A 122 -17.35 -27.14 1.15
CA LEU A 122 -16.44 -27.55 2.23
C LEU A 122 -17.21 -27.83 3.53
N GLY A 123 -18.18 -26.99 3.88
CA GLY A 123 -19.09 -27.22 5.00
C GLY A 123 -19.88 -28.52 4.91
N LEU A 124 -20.44 -28.83 3.73
CA LEU A 124 -21.16 -30.08 3.47
C LEU A 124 -20.25 -31.31 3.55
N VAL A 125 -19.03 -31.23 3.03
CA VAL A 125 -18.07 -32.34 3.07
C VAL A 125 -17.58 -32.55 4.51
N CYS A 126 -17.37 -31.49 5.30
CA CYS A 126 -17.08 -31.61 6.74
C CYS A 126 -18.24 -32.30 7.49
N LEU A 127 -19.49 -31.94 7.19
CA LEU A 127 -20.66 -32.61 7.74
C LEU A 127 -20.70 -34.10 7.34
N TRP A 128 -20.42 -34.41 6.06
CA TRP A 128 -20.39 -35.78 5.56
C TRP A 128 -19.25 -36.61 6.17
N LEU A 129 -18.09 -36.02 6.42
CA LEU A 129 -16.96 -36.68 7.06
C LEU A 129 -17.34 -37.21 8.46
N VAL A 130 -18.06 -36.40 9.23
CA VAL A 130 -18.50 -36.76 10.59
C VAL A 130 -19.75 -37.64 10.58
N CYS A 131 -20.80 -37.21 9.88
CA CYS A 131 -22.14 -37.77 9.97
C CYS A 131 -22.52 -38.72 8.80
N GLY A 132 -21.64 -38.91 7.82
CA GLY A 132 -21.92 -39.72 6.63
C GLY A 132 -22.08 -41.21 6.95
N ARG A 133 -22.90 -41.90 6.14
CA ARG A 133 -23.21 -43.33 6.30
C ARG A 133 -22.12 -44.28 5.76
N ALA A 134 -21.17 -43.76 4.98
CA ALA A 134 -20.06 -44.54 4.46
C ALA A 134 -19.09 -44.98 5.57
N ARG A 135 -18.32 -46.05 5.32
CA ARG A 135 -17.26 -46.49 6.25
C ARG A 135 -16.23 -45.39 6.45
N TRP A 136 -15.69 -45.29 7.66
CA TRP A 136 -14.85 -44.15 8.07
C TRP A 136 -13.66 -43.89 7.15
N TYR A 137 -12.98 -44.93 6.66
CA TYR A 137 -11.83 -44.79 5.76
C TYR A 137 -12.20 -44.24 4.37
N TRP A 138 -13.38 -44.60 3.85
CA TRP A 138 -13.89 -44.00 2.61
C TRP A 138 -14.28 -42.53 2.78
N ARG A 139 -14.73 -42.15 3.98
CA ARG A 139 -15.00 -40.73 4.30
C ARG A 139 -13.71 -39.92 4.36
N VAL A 140 -12.66 -40.45 4.99
CA VAL A 140 -11.34 -39.82 5.04
C VAL A 140 -10.73 -39.69 3.65
N LEU A 141 -10.75 -40.76 2.85
CA LEU A 141 -10.23 -40.71 1.48
C LEU A 141 -11.01 -39.73 0.60
N GLY A 142 -12.34 -39.73 0.71
CA GLY A 142 -13.19 -38.78 -0.02
C GLY A 142 -12.95 -37.33 0.39
N PHE A 143 -12.73 -37.06 1.68
CA PHE A 143 -12.36 -35.74 2.17
C PHE A 143 -11.00 -35.28 1.62
N ALA A 144 -9.99 -36.16 1.63
CA ALA A 144 -8.68 -35.84 1.06
C ALA A 144 -8.76 -35.55 -0.45
N ALA A 145 -9.52 -36.35 -1.20
CA ALA A 145 -9.76 -36.10 -2.62
C ALA A 145 -10.48 -34.77 -2.87
N PHE A 146 -11.46 -34.43 -2.02
CA PHE A 146 -12.15 -33.14 -2.09
C PHE A 146 -11.20 -31.97 -1.83
N LEU A 147 -10.29 -32.05 -0.86
CA LEU A 147 -9.33 -30.98 -0.61
C LEU A 147 -8.43 -30.70 -1.82
N GLY A 148 -8.02 -31.74 -2.55
CA GLY A 148 -7.28 -31.58 -3.80
C GLY A 148 -8.10 -30.86 -4.88
N LEU A 149 -9.37 -31.25 -5.05
CA LEU A 149 -10.29 -30.58 -5.98
C LEU A 149 -10.63 -29.15 -5.55
N PHE A 150 -10.73 -28.90 -4.26
CA PHE A 150 -11.02 -27.59 -3.69
C PHE A 150 -9.87 -26.62 -3.94
N ALA A 151 -8.63 -27.04 -3.69
CA ALA A 151 -7.44 -26.26 -4.01
C ALA A 151 -7.32 -26.00 -5.52
N ALA A 152 -7.50 -27.03 -6.36
CA ALA A 152 -7.50 -26.88 -7.81
C ALA A 152 -8.59 -25.91 -8.31
N GLY A 153 -9.80 -25.99 -7.74
CA GLY A 153 -10.89 -25.07 -8.03
C GLY A 153 -10.56 -23.63 -7.63
N GLY A 154 -9.94 -23.43 -6.47
CA GLY A 154 -9.45 -22.12 -6.02
C GLY A 154 -8.42 -21.52 -6.96
N VAL A 155 -7.44 -22.31 -7.41
CA VAL A 155 -6.46 -21.89 -8.42
C VAL A 155 -7.13 -21.48 -9.74
N ILE A 156 -8.13 -22.25 -10.20
CA ILE A 156 -8.88 -21.92 -11.42
C ILE A 156 -9.64 -20.59 -11.26
N VAL A 157 -10.31 -20.37 -10.12
CA VAL A 157 -11.05 -19.14 -9.83
C VAL A 157 -10.11 -17.93 -9.84
N GLU A 158 -8.96 -18.04 -9.18
CA GLU A 158 -7.97 -16.96 -9.12
C GLU A 158 -7.33 -16.69 -10.49
N ALA A 159 -6.98 -17.74 -11.25
CA ALA A 159 -6.47 -17.58 -12.61
C ALA A 159 -7.47 -16.90 -13.54
N LEU A 160 -8.76 -17.24 -13.45
CA LEU A 160 -9.82 -16.57 -14.22
C LEU A 160 -9.98 -15.10 -13.81
N ARG A 161 -9.91 -14.81 -12.52
CA ARG A 161 -9.97 -13.43 -11.98
C ARG A 161 -8.81 -12.58 -12.49
N GLN A 162 -7.59 -13.11 -12.45
CA GLN A 162 -6.39 -12.43 -12.94
C GLN A 162 -6.44 -12.20 -14.45
N CYS A 163 -6.83 -13.23 -15.22
CA CYS A 163 -6.99 -13.14 -16.67
C CYS A 163 -7.99 -12.05 -17.10
N LEU A 164 -9.09 -11.89 -16.36
CA LEU A 164 -10.09 -10.87 -16.67
C LEU A 164 -9.68 -9.46 -16.21
N SER A 165 -8.92 -9.34 -15.11
CA SER A 165 -8.53 -8.04 -14.55
C SER A 165 -7.27 -7.46 -15.19
N GLN A 166 -6.31 -8.30 -15.62
CA GLN A 166 -5.01 -7.86 -16.15
C GLN A 166 -4.88 -8.02 -17.68
N ARG A 167 -5.99 -8.16 -18.39
CA ARG A 167 -5.99 -8.42 -19.83
C ARG A 167 -5.34 -7.27 -20.60
N GLN A 168 -4.27 -7.57 -21.36
CA GLN A 168 -3.63 -6.56 -22.20
C GLN A 168 -4.50 -6.19 -23.42
N PRO A 169 -4.44 -4.92 -23.89
CA PRO A 169 -5.15 -4.50 -25.09
C PRO A 169 -4.73 -5.34 -26.31
N GLY A 170 -5.70 -5.97 -26.98
CA GLY A 170 -5.47 -6.78 -28.18
C GLY A 170 -5.19 -8.28 -27.93
N GLN A 171 -4.98 -8.72 -26.69
CA GLN A 171 -4.85 -10.14 -26.36
C GLN A 171 -6.22 -10.84 -26.43
N THR A 172 -6.31 -12.00 -27.07
CA THR A 172 -7.54 -12.80 -27.07
C THR A 172 -7.75 -13.46 -25.70
N LEU A 173 -9.01 -13.69 -25.31
CA LEU A 173 -9.32 -14.37 -24.04
C LEU A 173 -8.69 -15.78 -24.00
N ALA A 174 -8.65 -16.46 -25.14
CA ALA A 174 -8.01 -17.78 -25.26
C ALA A 174 -6.49 -17.73 -25.03
N ALA A 175 -5.80 -16.70 -25.53
CA ALA A 175 -4.37 -16.51 -25.29
C ALA A 175 -4.08 -16.17 -23.83
N ALA A 176 -4.85 -15.27 -23.22
CA ALA A 176 -4.70 -14.89 -21.81
C ALA A 176 -4.94 -16.09 -20.86
N ILE A 177 -5.93 -16.94 -21.18
CA ILE A 177 -6.13 -18.22 -20.48
C ILE A 177 -4.95 -19.17 -20.74
N GLY A 178 -4.46 -19.27 -21.98
CA GLY A 178 -3.32 -20.13 -22.33
C GLY A 178 -2.06 -19.83 -21.50
N ASP A 179 -1.77 -18.55 -21.25
CA ASP A 179 -0.59 -18.12 -20.49
C ASP A 179 -0.66 -18.50 -19.00
N HIS A 180 -1.86 -18.52 -18.41
CA HIS A 180 -2.07 -18.84 -16.99
C HIS A 180 -2.21 -20.36 -16.72
N PHE A 181 -2.48 -21.17 -17.74
CA PHE A 181 -2.78 -22.61 -17.60
C PHE A 181 -1.69 -23.52 -18.17
N THR A 182 -0.42 -23.14 -18.04
CA THR A 182 0.72 -24.04 -18.26
C THR A 182 0.98 -24.92 -17.04
N ALA A 183 1.67 -26.06 -17.21
CA ALA A 183 1.95 -26.98 -16.10
C ALA A 183 2.83 -26.34 -15.00
N GLU A 184 3.81 -25.52 -15.39
CA GLU A 184 4.69 -24.79 -14.46
C GLU A 184 3.90 -23.69 -13.72
N ALA A 185 3.11 -22.89 -14.45
CA ALA A 185 2.28 -21.85 -13.85
C ALA A 185 1.24 -22.44 -12.88
N ALA A 186 0.65 -23.60 -13.21
CA ALA A 186 -0.32 -24.27 -12.33
C ALA A 186 0.31 -24.75 -11.01
N LEU A 187 1.56 -25.24 -11.04
CA LEU A 187 2.27 -25.65 -9.82
C LEU A 187 2.63 -24.45 -8.95
N GLN A 188 3.10 -23.36 -9.55
CA GLN A 188 3.38 -22.12 -8.83
C GLN A 188 2.10 -21.53 -8.22
N ALA A 189 1.03 -21.42 -9.02
CA ALA A 189 -0.26 -20.93 -8.56
C ALA A 189 -0.86 -21.78 -7.44
N LEU A 190 -0.66 -23.10 -7.46
CA LEU A 190 -1.03 -23.97 -6.34
C LEU A 190 -0.21 -23.68 -5.08
N GLY A 191 1.10 -23.46 -5.22
CA GLY A 191 1.98 -23.08 -4.12
C GLY A 191 1.57 -21.74 -3.49
N ASP A 192 1.28 -20.74 -4.33
CA ASP A 192 0.79 -19.43 -3.91
C ASP A 192 -0.57 -19.57 -3.21
N TRP A 193 -1.52 -20.29 -3.82
CA TRP A 193 -2.84 -20.52 -3.23
C TRP A 193 -2.75 -21.21 -1.86
N LEU A 194 -1.89 -22.23 -1.73
CA LEU A 194 -1.67 -22.91 -0.45
C LEU A 194 -1.03 -21.99 0.60
N THR A 195 -0.17 -21.07 0.20
CA THR A 195 0.47 -20.11 1.11
C THR A 195 -0.52 -19.06 1.59
N TRP A 196 -1.36 -18.55 0.68
CA TRP A 196 -2.32 -17.48 0.97
C TRP A 196 -3.60 -18.00 1.65
N PHE A 197 -4.23 -19.06 1.14
CA PHE A 197 -5.52 -19.56 1.62
C PHE A 197 -5.43 -20.85 2.43
N GLY A 198 -4.34 -21.61 2.33
CA GLY A 198 -4.17 -22.86 3.06
C GLY A 198 -4.34 -22.72 4.58
N PRO A 199 -3.72 -21.72 5.25
CA PRO A 199 -3.89 -21.50 6.69
C PRO A 199 -5.35 -21.20 7.09
N SER A 200 -6.06 -20.36 6.32
CA SER A 200 -7.44 -20.00 6.63
C SER A 200 -8.39 -21.18 6.44
N VAL A 201 -8.22 -21.95 5.35
CA VAL A 201 -8.97 -23.19 5.08
C VAL A 201 -8.73 -24.24 6.16
N ALA A 202 -7.47 -24.45 6.57
CA ALA A 202 -7.10 -25.42 7.60
C ALA A 202 -7.74 -25.07 8.95
N LEU A 203 -7.64 -23.81 9.38
CA LEU A 203 -8.28 -23.35 10.62
C LEU A 203 -9.81 -23.47 10.54
N GLY A 204 -10.40 -23.11 9.39
CA GLY A 204 -11.83 -23.26 9.17
C GLY A 204 -12.31 -24.70 9.30
N ILE A 205 -11.59 -25.66 8.71
CA ILE A 205 -11.85 -27.10 8.86
C ILE A 205 -11.80 -27.52 10.34
N VAL A 206 -10.79 -27.07 11.09
CA VAL A 206 -10.66 -27.40 12.52
C VAL A 206 -11.86 -26.88 13.31
N ILE A 207 -12.28 -25.63 13.08
CA ILE A 207 -13.46 -25.04 13.74
C ILE A 207 -14.72 -25.84 13.39
N LEU A 208 -14.95 -26.09 12.09
CA LEU A 208 -16.11 -26.82 11.61
C LEU A 208 -16.19 -28.23 12.17
N LEU A 209 -15.12 -29.01 12.06
CA LEU A 209 -15.09 -30.39 12.56
C LEU A 209 -15.26 -30.45 14.08
N SER A 210 -14.69 -29.49 14.82
CA SER A 210 -14.87 -29.40 16.28
C SER A 210 -16.33 -29.19 16.65
N VAL A 211 -17.00 -28.21 16.01
CA VAL A 211 -18.40 -27.90 16.31
C VAL A 211 -19.33 -29.00 15.81
N ILE A 212 -19.11 -29.57 14.61
CA ILE A 212 -19.93 -30.66 14.06
C ILE A 212 -19.80 -31.93 14.92
N CYS A 213 -18.59 -32.26 15.37
CA CYS A 213 -18.38 -33.39 16.29
C CYS A 213 -19.11 -33.17 17.62
N LEU A 214 -18.97 -32.00 18.25
CA LEU A 214 -19.69 -31.68 19.49
C LEU A 214 -21.20 -31.66 19.29
N ALA A 215 -21.67 -31.17 18.14
CA ALA A 215 -23.07 -31.16 17.76
C ALA A 215 -23.64 -32.59 17.68
N ALA A 216 -22.95 -33.50 16.98
CA ALA A 216 -23.32 -34.91 16.91
C ALA A 216 -23.42 -35.53 18.31
N HIS A 217 -22.45 -35.23 19.19
CA HIS A 217 -22.43 -35.70 20.58
C HIS A 217 -23.50 -35.07 21.49
N SER A 218 -23.95 -33.85 21.16
CA SER A 218 -25.00 -33.13 21.89
C SER A 218 -26.42 -33.61 21.56
N GLY A 219 -26.57 -34.47 20.55
CA GLY A 219 -27.84 -34.93 20.02
C GLY A 219 -28.53 -33.92 19.10
N TRP A 220 -27.80 -32.98 18.47
CA TRP A 220 -28.39 -32.01 17.52
C TRP A 220 -29.10 -32.66 16.33
N PHE A 221 -28.71 -33.88 15.98
CA PHE A 221 -29.24 -34.62 14.84
C PHE A 221 -30.16 -35.81 15.24
N GLU A 222 -30.33 -36.07 16.54
CA GLU A 222 -31.12 -37.19 17.09
C GLU A 222 -32.54 -36.75 17.49
N GLU A 223 -33.52 -37.66 17.41
CA GLU A 223 -34.84 -37.42 18.00
C GLU A 223 -34.80 -37.58 19.53
N PRO A 224 -35.51 -36.73 20.29
CA PRO A 224 -35.56 -36.85 21.75
C PRO A 224 -36.28 -38.14 22.16
N SER A 225 -35.51 -39.16 22.55
CA SER A 225 -36.03 -40.37 23.19
C SER A 225 -36.36 -40.11 24.68
N PRO A 226 -37.52 -40.54 25.19
CA PRO A 226 -37.94 -40.34 26.58
C PRO A 226 -37.13 -41.14 27.62
N THR A 227 -36.23 -42.05 27.23
CA THR A 227 -35.52 -42.96 28.14
C THR A 227 -34.03 -42.61 28.38
N THR A 228 -33.66 -41.33 28.37
CA THR A 228 -32.24 -40.92 28.49
C THR A 228 -31.75 -40.85 29.96
N GLY A 229 -30.75 -41.66 30.32
CA GLY A 229 -30.14 -41.69 31.66
C GLY A 229 -29.28 -40.47 32.05
N ARG A 230 -28.95 -40.33 33.35
CA ARG A 230 -28.18 -39.18 33.91
C ARG A 230 -26.81 -38.94 33.25
N SER A 231 -26.10 -39.99 32.85
CA SER A 231 -24.79 -39.90 32.16
C SER A 231 -24.91 -39.25 30.76
N HIS A 232 -25.96 -39.61 30.00
CA HIS A 232 -26.28 -38.98 28.72
C HIS A 232 -26.59 -37.48 28.86
N ARG A 233 -27.27 -37.10 29.96
CA ARG A 233 -27.60 -35.69 30.24
C ARG A 233 -26.35 -34.83 30.48
N ARG A 234 -25.38 -35.34 31.26
CA ARG A 234 -24.09 -34.64 31.51
C ARG A 234 -23.27 -34.50 30.23
N ARG A 235 -23.15 -35.56 29.41
CA ARG A 235 -22.41 -35.52 28.15
C ARG A 235 -22.97 -34.49 27.17
N ARG A 236 -24.30 -34.42 27.03
CA ARG A 236 -24.97 -33.41 26.19
C ARG A 236 -24.74 -31.99 26.72
N TRP A 237 -24.69 -31.81 28.03
CA TRP A 237 -24.45 -30.50 28.65
C TRP A 237 -23.02 -30.00 28.37
N PHE A 238 -21.99 -30.82 28.58
CA PHE A 238 -20.61 -30.48 28.23
C PHE A 238 -20.43 -30.20 26.74
N ALA A 239 -21.05 -31.00 25.87
CA ALA A 239 -20.97 -30.78 24.43
C ALA A 239 -21.58 -29.43 24.01
N ARG A 240 -22.72 -29.04 24.60
CA ARG A 240 -23.34 -27.72 24.38
C ARG A 240 -22.48 -26.59 24.90
N GLY A 241 -21.89 -26.75 26.10
CA GLY A 241 -20.93 -25.78 26.65
C GLY A 241 -19.72 -25.58 25.73
N GLY A 242 -19.18 -26.65 25.17
CA GLY A 242 -18.09 -26.60 24.19
C GLY A 242 -18.48 -25.87 22.90
N ILE A 243 -19.67 -26.13 22.36
CA ILE A 243 -20.19 -25.40 21.18
C ILE A 243 -20.30 -23.90 21.49
N CYS A 244 -20.90 -23.54 22.64
CA CYS A 244 -21.01 -22.14 23.04
C CYS A 244 -19.65 -21.47 23.19
N ALA A 245 -18.66 -22.15 23.77
CA ALA A 245 -17.31 -21.62 23.92
C ALA A 245 -16.63 -21.37 22.57
N ILE A 246 -16.71 -22.33 21.63
CA ILE A 246 -16.12 -22.18 20.29
C ILE A 246 -16.84 -21.07 19.52
N VAL A 247 -18.18 -21.04 19.53
CA VAL A 247 -18.95 -19.99 18.85
C VAL A 247 -18.64 -18.62 19.45
N ALA A 248 -18.49 -18.50 20.77
CA ALA A 248 -18.07 -17.25 21.40
C ALA A 248 -16.65 -16.84 20.98
N ALA A 249 -15.70 -17.78 20.93
CA ALA A 249 -14.33 -17.52 20.47
C ALA A 249 -14.26 -17.08 19.00
N VAL A 250 -15.17 -17.58 18.15
CA VAL A 250 -15.28 -17.16 16.75
C VAL A 250 -16.00 -15.81 16.62
N LEU A 251 -17.08 -15.61 17.36
CA LEU A 251 -17.95 -14.45 17.22
C LEU A 251 -17.35 -13.19 17.84
N THR A 252 -16.58 -13.31 18.93
CA THR A 252 -15.97 -12.16 19.62
C THR A 252 -15.09 -11.29 18.72
N PRO A 253 -14.07 -11.84 18.00
CA PRO A 253 -13.26 -11.06 17.07
C PRO A 253 -14.08 -10.50 15.90
N LEU A 254 -15.07 -11.24 15.38
CA LEU A 254 -15.97 -10.75 14.33
C LEU A 254 -16.80 -9.55 14.78
N LEU A 255 -17.36 -9.60 16.00
CA LEU A 255 -18.10 -8.49 16.59
C LEU A 255 -17.20 -7.29 16.88
N TYR A 256 -15.97 -7.52 17.32
CA TYR A 256 -15.00 -6.44 17.53
C TYR A 256 -14.65 -5.74 16.21
N VAL A 257 -14.37 -6.49 15.13
CA VAL A 257 -14.13 -5.93 13.80
C VAL A 257 -15.36 -5.17 13.31
N PHE A 258 -16.55 -5.74 13.46
CA PHE A 258 -17.80 -5.10 13.07
C PHE A 258 -18.06 -3.79 13.85
N TYR A 259 -17.81 -3.79 15.16
CA TYR A 259 -17.88 -2.59 15.99
C TYR A 259 -16.92 -1.51 15.50
N ARG A 260 -15.64 -1.86 15.27
CA ARG A 260 -14.62 -0.92 14.77
C ARG A 260 -15.02 -0.33 13.42
N LEU A 261 -15.55 -1.14 12.50
CA LEU A 261 -16.01 -0.68 11.19
C LEU A 261 -17.18 0.31 11.29
N MET A 262 -18.06 0.16 12.28
CA MET A 262 -19.16 1.09 12.54
C MET A 262 -18.74 2.37 13.29
N THR A 263 -17.54 2.40 13.86
CA THR A 263 -17.03 3.53 14.65
C THR A 263 -15.71 4.07 14.08
N PRO A 264 -15.69 4.58 12.83
CA PRO A 264 -14.52 5.29 12.32
C PRO A 264 -14.28 6.56 13.14
N GLU A 265 -13.03 6.98 13.23
CA GLU A 265 -12.72 8.28 13.81
C GLU A 265 -13.31 9.40 12.94
N PRO A 266 -13.94 10.43 13.52
CA PRO A 266 -14.55 11.49 12.73
C PRO A 266 -13.47 12.28 11.98
N MET A 267 -13.72 12.56 10.69
CA MET A 267 -12.89 13.52 9.96
C MET A 267 -13.03 14.92 10.55
N TRP A 268 -11.95 15.70 10.51
CA TRP A 268 -12.02 17.13 10.80
C TRP A 268 -12.83 17.85 9.71
N ALA A 269 -13.43 18.98 10.07
CA ALA A 269 -14.10 19.83 9.09
C ALA A 269 -13.07 20.39 8.10
N TYR A 270 -13.35 20.25 6.81
CA TYR A 270 -12.60 20.93 5.77
C TYR A 270 -13.04 22.41 5.74
N ASP A 271 -12.14 23.30 6.14
CA ASP A 271 -12.36 24.75 6.19
C ASP A 271 -11.24 25.46 5.39
N PRO A 272 -11.36 25.51 4.05
CA PRO A 272 -10.35 26.14 3.21
C PRO A 272 -10.35 27.67 3.40
N PRO A 273 -9.17 28.31 3.33
CA PRO A 273 -9.10 29.76 3.41
C PRO A 273 -9.84 30.42 2.24
N THR A 274 -10.38 31.62 2.44
CA THR A 274 -11.03 32.39 1.36
C THR A 274 -10.31 33.74 1.19
N PRO A 275 -9.61 33.99 0.07
CA PRO A 275 -9.42 33.13 -1.10
C PRO A 275 -8.45 31.95 -0.84
N ASN A 276 -8.63 30.83 -1.56
CA ASN A 276 -7.76 29.66 -1.51
C ASN A 276 -6.84 29.62 -2.73
N GLY A 277 -5.53 29.55 -2.54
CA GLY A 277 -4.60 29.42 -3.65
C GLY A 277 -4.67 28.07 -4.37
N TYR A 278 -5.23 27.03 -3.73
CA TYR A 278 -5.46 25.74 -4.38
C TYR A 278 -6.41 25.86 -5.57
N ASP A 279 -7.43 26.73 -5.48
CA ASP A 279 -8.38 26.96 -6.58
C ASP A 279 -7.68 27.55 -7.80
N ASP A 280 -6.66 28.40 -7.61
CA ASP A 280 -5.85 28.91 -8.71
C ASP A 280 -4.95 27.81 -9.32
N PHE A 281 -4.49 26.84 -8.52
CA PHE A 281 -3.70 25.72 -9.04
C PHE A 281 -4.54 24.79 -9.90
N VAL A 282 -5.79 24.53 -9.49
CA VAL A 282 -6.78 23.81 -10.31
C VAL A 282 -7.03 24.56 -11.62
N ALA A 283 -7.31 25.86 -11.54
CA ALA A 283 -7.50 26.69 -12.74
C ALA A 283 -6.25 26.73 -13.64
N ALA A 284 -5.04 26.70 -13.07
CA ALA A 284 -3.81 26.61 -13.84
C ALA A 284 -3.70 25.28 -14.59
N GLY A 285 -4.10 24.18 -13.95
CA GLY A 285 -4.19 22.85 -14.54
C GLY A 285 -5.10 22.77 -15.76
N GLU A 286 -6.27 23.41 -15.67
CA GLU A 286 -7.25 23.48 -16.77
C GLU A 286 -6.72 24.27 -17.98
N LEU A 287 -5.72 25.13 -17.78
CA LEU A 287 -5.05 25.88 -18.86
C LEU A 287 -3.94 25.07 -19.54
N VAL A 288 -3.56 23.89 -19.04
CA VAL A 288 -2.50 23.05 -19.62
C VAL A 288 -2.98 22.45 -20.95
N PRO A 289 -2.35 22.79 -22.09
CA PRO A 289 -2.76 22.24 -23.39
C PRO A 289 -2.42 20.74 -23.48
N GLU A 290 -3.25 19.92 -24.11
CA GLU A 290 -2.89 18.50 -24.33
C GLU A 290 -1.60 18.34 -25.13
N LEU A 291 -0.69 17.46 -24.67
CA LEU A 291 0.54 17.10 -25.36
C LEU A 291 0.30 15.81 -26.16
N PHE A 292 0.19 15.91 -27.49
CA PHE A 292 -0.13 14.79 -28.40
C PHE A 292 -1.45 14.06 -28.09
N GLY A 293 -2.48 14.80 -27.67
CA GLY A 293 -3.78 14.23 -27.30
C GLY A 293 -3.74 13.42 -26.00
N ARG A 294 -2.75 13.71 -25.13
CA ARG A 294 -2.58 13.09 -23.82
C ARG A 294 -2.41 14.15 -22.74
N SER A 295 -2.85 13.80 -21.55
CA SER A 295 -2.56 14.48 -20.28
C SER A 295 -1.05 14.61 -20.07
N LEU A 296 -0.59 15.78 -19.63
CA LEU A 296 0.83 16.03 -19.35
C LEU A 296 1.26 15.30 -18.08
N ALA A 297 0.38 15.23 -17.08
CA ALA A 297 0.58 14.45 -15.86
C ALA A 297 0.87 12.96 -16.12
N ASN A 298 0.30 12.40 -17.20
CA ASN A 298 0.51 11.01 -17.59
C ASN A 298 1.66 10.81 -18.59
N TYR A 299 2.38 11.87 -18.96
CA TYR A 299 3.46 11.79 -19.93
C TYR A 299 4.81 11.56 -19.22
N ASN A 300 5.57 10.55 -19.68
CA ASN A 300 6.91 10.32 -19.14
C ASN A 300 7.90 11.37 -19.66
N LEU A 301 8.04 12.44 -18.88
CA LEU A 301 8.89 13.59 -19.16
C LEU A 301 10.37 13.22 -19.41
N TRP A 302 10.87 12.12 -18.84
CA TRP A 302 12.25 11.65 -19.05
C TRP A 302 12.52 11.15 -20.48
N ASN A 303 11.47 10.77 -21.21
CA ASN A 303 11.57 10.30 -22.59
C ASN A 303 11.29 11.40 -23.61
N ALA A 304 10.91 12.60 -23.16
CA ALA A 304 10.63 13.74 -24.03
C ALA A 304 11.89 14.17 -24.78
N SER A 305 11.80 14.44 -26.09
CA SER A 305 12.96 15.00 -26.77
C SER A 305 13.20 16.43 -26.29
N PRO A 306 14.47 16.87 -26.14
CA PRO A 306 14.76 18.22 -25.66
C PRO A 306 14.13 19.32 -26.56
N GLY A 307 14.00 19.08 -27.87
CA GLY A 307 13.35 20.00 -28.80
C GLY A 307 11.86 20.19 -28.53
N GLU A 308 11.13 19.10 -28.29
CA GLU A 308 9.70 19.13 -27.93
C GLU A 308 9.48 19.84 -26.59
N VAL A 309 10.34 19.57 -25.60
CA VAL A 309 10.27 20.22 -24.28
C VAL A 309 10.36 21.74 -24.43
N ARG A 310 11.31 22.21 -25.24
CA ARG A 310 11.52 23.65 -25.45
C ARG A 310 10.31 24.32 -26.09
N GLU A 311 9.73 23.72 -27.13
CA GLU A 311 8.58 24.34 -27.82
C GLU A 311 7.33 24.36 -26.94
N TYR A 312 7.09 23.26 -26.23
CA TYR A 312 5.88 23.12 -25.42
C TYR A 312 5.90 24.04 -24.18
N VAL A 313 7.06 24.22 -23.52
CA VAL A 313 7.18 25.12 -22.36
C VAL A 313 6.79 26.56 -22.68
N LEU A 314 6.98 27.02 -23.91
CA LEU A 314 6.56 28.37 -24.34
C LEU A 314 5.03 28.53 -24.32
N LYS A 315 4.27 27.44 -24.47
CA LYS A 315 2.80 27.44 -24.44
C LYS A 315 2.25 27.50 -23.00
N LEU A 316 3.08 27.20 -21.99
CA LEU A 316 2.70 27.14 -20.59
C LEU A 316 2.81 28.50 -19.85
N GLY A 317 3.16 29.58 -20.54
CA GLY A 317 3.24 30.93 -19.95
C GLY A 317 2.01 31.33 -19.10
N PRO A 318 0.77 31.16 -19.60
CA PRO A 318 -0.44 31.44 -18.83
C PRO A 318 -0.58 30.57 -17.57
N VAL A 319 -0.18 29.30 -17.65
CA VAL A 319 -0.20 28.35 -16.53
C VAL A 319 0.71 28.84 -15.41
N TYR A 320 1.95 29.22 -15.71
CA TYR A 320 2.89 29.71 -14.70
C TYR A 320 2.43 31.02 -14.04
N ASN A 321 1.80 31.92 -14.80
CA ASN A 321 1.24 33.15 -14.23
C ASN A 321 0.11 32.84 -13.24
N GLN A 322 -0.76 31.89 -13.59
CA GLN A 322 -1.86 31.48 -12.72
C GLN A 322 -1.35 30.81 -11.44
N ILE A 323 -0.34 29.93 -11.56
CA ILE A 323 0.34 29.33 -10.39
C ILE A 323 0.94 30.42 -9.50
N ALA A 324 1.62 31.41 -10.09
CA ALA A 324 2.23 32.50 -9.34
C ALA A 324 1.21 33.36 -8.56
N GLU A 325 -0.01 33.54 -9.08
CA GLU A 325 -1.10 34.19 -8.33
C GLU A 325 -1.60 33.32 -7.17
N GLY A 326 -1.75 32.01 -7.38
CA GLY A 326 -2.12 31.07 -6.33
C GLY A 326 -1.12 31.03 -5.18
N MET A 327 0.19 31.07 -5.51
CA MET A 327 1.29 31.05 -4.53
C MET A 327 1.33 32.28 -3.60
N LYS A 328 0.59 33.36 -3.91
CA LYS A 328 0.46 34.54 -3.04
C LYS A 328 -0.63 34.38 -1.97
N LYS A 329 -1.46 33.34 -2.08
CA LYS A 329 -2.62 33.10 -1.23
C LYS A 329 -2.32 31.94 -0.27
N PRO A 330 -3.00 31.86 0.89
CA PRO A 330 -2.98 30.65 1.69
C PRO A 330 -3.61 29.49 0.88
N CYS A 331 -3.00 28.31 0.95
CA CYS A 331 -3.47 27.12 0.24
C CYS A 331 -3.86 26.01 1.22
N LEU A 332 -5.01 25.41 0.99
CA LEU A 332 -5.40 24.15 1.60
C LEU A 332 -6.06 23.28 0.53
N ALA A 333 -5.50 22.10 0.29
CA ALA A 333 -6.06 21.13 -0.63
C ALA A 333 -7.26 20.41 0.01
N PRO A 334 -8.27 20.00 -0.78
CA PRO A 334 -9.41 19.24 -0.29
C PRO A 334 -8.98 17.88 0.24
N ILE A 335 -9.58 17.47 1.37
CA ILE A 335 -9.32 16.19 2.03
C ILE A 335 -10.65 15.46 2.19
N ASN A 336 -11.11 14.84 1.11
CA ASN A 336 -12.36 14.09 1.13
C ASN A 336 -12.05 12.59 1.23
N ALA A 337 -12.63 11.91 2.24
CA ALA A 337 -12.51 10.47 2.38
C ALA A 337 -13.19 9.71 1.24
N LYS A 338 -14.33 10.22 0.76
CA LYS A 338 -14.98 9.77 -0.47
C LYS A 338 -14.79 10.85 -1.51
N ARG A 339 -13.93 10.63 -2.50
CA ARG A 339 -13.77 11.58 -3.61
C ARG A 339 -15.04 11.55 -4.46
N GLY A 340 -15.71 12.68 -4.57
CA GLY A 340 -16.72 12.85 -5.62
C GLY A 340 -16.03 13.06 -6.97
N ALA A 341 -16.76 12.86 -8.07
CA ALA A 341 -16.22 13.11 -9.41
C ALA A 341 -15.61 14.53 -9.57
N ALA A 342 -16.19 15.54 -8.89
CA ALA A 342 -15.66 16.90 -8.91
C ALA A 342 -14.29 17.03 -8.20
N ASP A 343 -14.08 16.30 -7.10
CA ASP A 343 -12.80 16.32 -6.38
C ASP A 343 -11.71 15.61 -7.18
N GLU A 344 -12.06 14.54 -7.87
CA GLU A 344 -11.14 13.82 -8.77
C GLU A 344 -10.73 14.71 -9.94
N ILE A 345 -11.67 15.43 -10.55
CA ILE A 345 -11.38 16.39 -11.64
C ILE A 345 -10.47 17.51 -11.14
N ALA A 346 -10.76 18.10 -9.98
CA ALA A 346 -9.93 19.16 -9.41
C ALA A 346 -8.52 18.67 -9.06
N THR A 347 -8.40 17.47 -8.50
CA THR A 347 -7.10 16.85 -8.21
C THR A 347 -6.31 16.59 -9.50
N ALA A 348 -6.96 16.02 -10.52
CA ALA A 348 -6.32 15.77 -11.81
C ALA A 348 -5.83 17.07 -12.48
N ALA A 349 -6.61 18.16 -12.40
CA ALA A 349 -6.16 19.45 -12.88
C ALA A 349 -4.95 19.98 -12.09
N ALA A 350 -4.96 19.91 -10.76
CA ALA A 350 -3.80 20.28 -9.94
C ALA A 350 -2.55 19.43 -10.27
N ASP A 351 -2.72 18.15 -10.63
CA ASP A 351 -1.64 17.29 -11.11
C ASP A 351 -1.08 17.76 -12.47
N GLU A 352 -1.92 18.24 -13.38
CA GLU A 352 -1.47 18.86 -14.64
C GLU A 352 -0.62 20.11 -14.38
N ALA A 353 -1.02 20.96 -13.43
CA ALA A 353 -0.23 22.13 -13.01
C ALA A 353 1.14 21.72 -12.45
N SER A 354 1.18 20.64 -11.67
CA SER A 354 2.43 20.06 -11.14
C SER A 354 3.33 19.52 -12.25
N ALA A 355 2.74 18.87 -13.26
CA ALA A 355 3.47 18.40 -14.43
C ALA A 355 4.04 19.56 -15.25
N ALA A 356 3.31 20.67 -15.40
CA ALA A 356 3.80 21.89 -16.05
C ALA A 356 5.00 22.50 -15.32
N MET A 357 4.98 22.57 -13.98
CA MET A 357 6.13 23.02 -13.18
C MET A 357 7.35 22.11 -13.36
N THR A 358 7.14 20.80 -13.38
CA THR A 358 8.20 19.81 -13.64
C THR A 358 8.80 19.99 -15.04
N MET A 359 7.96 20.24 -16.05
CA MET A 359 8.39 20.49 -17.42
C MET A 359 9.26 21.77 -17.53
N ARG A 360 8.89 22.84 -16.82
CA ARG A 360 9.70 24.07 -16.75
C ARG A 360 11.08 23.80 -16.18
N TRP A 361 11.12 23.08 -15.07
CA TRP A 361 12.35 22.71 -14.40
C TRP A 361 13.27 21.88 -15.32
N GLN A 362 12.73 20.88 -16.02
CA GLN A 362 13.49 20.07 -16.97
C GLN A 362 14.01 20.87 -18.15
N SER A 363 13.21 21.79 -18.69
CA SER A 363 13.65 22.68 -19.77
C SER A 363 14.86 23.54 -19.37
N LEU A 364 14.86 24.05 -18.14
CA LEU A 364 15.97 24.82 -17.59
C LEU A 364 17.18 23.95 -17.22
N TRP A 365 16.95 22.68 -16.90
CA TRP A 365 18.03 21.72 -16.80
C TRP A 365 18.73 21.54 -18.16
N ASP A 366 17.98 21.29 -19.24
CA ASP A 366 18.58 21.00 -20.54
C ASP A 366 19.19 22.24 -21.21
N PHE A 367 18.60 23.42 -20.99
CA PHE A 367 18.89 24.62 -21.79
C PHE A 367 19.09 25.91 -21.02
N GLY A 368 18.72 25.95 -19.75
CA GLY A 368 18.82 27.13 -18.91
C GLY A 368 20.24 27.36 -18.40
N ASP A 369 20.51 28.59 -17.97
CA ASP A 369 21.67 28.85 -17.12
C ASP A 369 21.48 28.25 -15.72
N ASP A 370 22.57 28.15 -14.97
CA ASP A 370 22.54 27.52 -13.65
C ASP A 370 21.69 28.33 -12.64
N GLU A 371 21.64 29.67 -12.75
CA GLU A 371 20.86 30.49 -11.83
C GLU A 371 19.36 30.29 -12.02
N ALA A 372 18.89 30.34 -13.26
CA ALA A 372 17.50 30.09 -13.62
C ALA A 372 17.08 28.66 -13.26
N PHE A 373 17.97 27.68 -13.48
CA PHE A 373 17.72 26.29 -13.10
C PHE A 373 17.51 26.12 -11.59
N PHE A 374 18.40 26.66 -10.76
CA PHE A 374 18.24 26.56 -9.29
C PHE A 374 17.03 27.36 -8.79
N ALA A 375 16.75 28.53 -9.38
CA ALA A 375 15.56 29.30 -9.03
C ALA A 375 14.28 28.52 -9.34
N ALA A 376 14.19 27.87 -10.50
CA ALA A 376 13.04 27.04 -10.86
C ALA A 376 12.91 25.79 -9.98
N ALA A 377 14.03 25.18 -9.56
CA ALA A 377 14.00 24.07 -8.61
C ALA A 377 13.41 24.50 -7.25
N MET A 378 13.80 25.67 -6.74
CA MET A 378 13.25 26.22 -5.50
C MET A 378 11.78 26.63 -5.63
N GLU A 379 11.40 27.21 -6.76
CA GLU A 379 10.01 27.58 -7.08
C GLU A 379 9.12 26.33 -7.15
N GLY A 380 9.56 25.30 -7.88
CA GLY A 380 8.87 24.02 -7.99
C GLY A 380 8.75 23.32 -6.63
N ALA A 381 9.80 23.34 -5.80
CA ALA A 381 9.74 22.76 -4.47
C ALA A 381 8.68 23.45 -3.58
N ARG A 382 8.64 24.79 -3.57
CA ARG A 382 7.64 25.55 -2.81
C ARG A 382 6.22 25.33 -3.32
N PHE A 383 6.06 25.23 -4.64
CA PHE A 383 4.78 24.91 -5.24
C PHE A 383 4.28 23.52 -4.81
N ASP A 384 5.15 22.51 -4.81
CA ASP A 384 4.78 21.15 -4.40
C ASP A 384 4.31 21.10 -2.93
N PHE A 385 4.96 21.85 -2.04
CA PHE A 385 4.45 22.06 -0.67
C PHE A 385 3.08 22.72 -0.62
N ALA A 386 2.83 23.71 -1.48
CA ALA A 386 1.58 24.47 -1.47
C ALA A 386 0.40 23.66 -2.02
N VAL A 387 0.61 22.92 -3.12
CA VAL A 387 -0.44 22.12 -3.77
C VAL A 387 -0.82 20.90 -2.95
N LYS A 388 0.14 20.31 -2.21
CA LYS A 388 -0.10 19.15 -1.34
C LYS A 388 -0.47 19.51 0.10
N ARG A 389 -0.55 20.80 0.44
CA ARG A 389 -0.80 21.23 1.82
C ARG A 389 -2.14 20.73 2.33
N GLY A 390 -2.09 20.01 3.45
CA GLY A 390 -3.27 19.39 4.05
C GLY A 390 -3.59 18.00 3.52
N GLN A 391 -2.98 17.54 2.41
CA GLN A 391 -3.18 16.19 1.93
C GLN A 391 -2.61 15.12 2.89
N GLY A 392 -2.90 13.86 2.57
CA GLY A 392 -2.49 12.68 3.35
C GLY A 392 -1.01 12.33 3.19
N LEU A 393 -0.69 11.06 3.44
CA LEU A 393 0.67 10.55 3.32
C LEU A 393 1.01 10.31 1.84
N ASP A 394 2.15 10.84 1.42
CA ASP A 394 2.81 10.52 0.16
C ASP A 394 4.11 9.73 0.42
N ASP A 395 4.57 9.03 -0.60
CA ASP A 395 5.82 8.25 -0.57
C ASP A 395 7.07 9.09 -0.34
N HIS A 396 7.07 10.34 -0.82
CA HIS A 396 8.17 11.29 -0.64
C HIS A 396 7.65 12.63 -0.09
N PRO A 397 8.45 13.32 0.75
CA PRO A 397 8.13 14.65 1.19
C PRO A 397 7.98 15.63 0.03
N PRO A 398 6.97 16.53 0.05
CA PRO A 398 6.75 17.50 -1.03
C PRO A 398 7.99 18.35 -1.26
N GLY A 399 8.33 18.62 -2.52
CA GLY A 399 9.36 19.56 -2.97
C GLY A 399 10.81 19.15 -2.66
N ILE A 400 11.03 18.24 -1.73
CA ILE A 400 12.36 17.78 -1.33
C ILE A 400 13.07 17.03 -2.48
N PRO A 401 12.45 16.08 -3.22
CA PRO A 401 13.14 15.38 -4.30
C PRO A 401 13.67 16.29 -5.40
N ILE A 402 12.86 17.26 -5.87
CA ILE A 402 13.26 18.18 -6.95
C ILE A 402 14.41 19.09 -6.50
N ALA A 403 14.36 19.60 -5.27
CA ALA A 403 15.44 20.40 -4.70
C ALA A 403 16.71 19.55 -4.51
N THR A 404 16.60 18.38 -3.87
CA THR A 404 17.73 17.47 -3.63
C THR A 404 18.44 17.11 -4.92
N TRP A 405 17.68 16.69 -5.94
CA TRP A 405 18.24 16.29 -7.22
C TRP A 405 18.96 17.46 -7.89
N SER A 406 18.33 18.64 -7.96
CA SER A 406 18.86 19.81 -8.66
C SER A 406 20.21 20.25 -8.11
N PHE A 407 20.29 20.42 -6.79
CA PHE A 407 21.51 20.81 -6.12
C PHE A 407 22.57 19.72 -6.20
N ARG A 408 22.22 18.44 -5.97
CA ARG A 408 23.18 17.33 -6.05
C ARG A 408 23.94 17.28 -7.39
N HIS A 409 23.25 17.54 -8.51
CA HIS A 409 23.85 17.41 -9.84
C HIS A 409 24.77 18.58 -10.26
N ARG A 410 24.54 19.78 -9.71
CA ARG A 410 25.29 21.00 -10.06
C ARG A 410 25.95 21.71 -8.88
N LEU A 411 25.98 21.08 -7.70
CA LEU A 411 26.61 21.62 -6.49
C LEU A 411 28.03 22.10 -6.74
N TRP A 412 28.79 21.37 -7.56
CA TRP A 412 30.18 21.67 -7.90
C TRP A 412 30.37 23.00 -8.65
N LYS A 413 29.31 23.57 -9.24
CA LYS A 413 29.33 24.87 -9.93
C LYS A 413 29.06 26.06 -9.02
N LEU A 414 28.43 25.86 -7.86
CA LEU A 414 27.98 26.95 -7.00
C LEU A 414 29.16 27.71 -6.38
N THR A 415 29.14 29.04 -6.42
CA THR A 415 30.14 29.87 -5.72
C THR A 415 29.83 29.94 -4.22
N ALA A 416 30.73 30.51 -3.42
CA ALA A 416 30.45 30.78 -2.00
C ALA A 416 29.19 31.65 -1.82
N LYS A 417 29.05 32.68 -2.67
CA LYS A 417 27.88 33.57 -2.69
C LYS A 417 26.59 32.80 -3.00
N ASP A 418 26.61 31.88 -3.96
CA ASP A 418 25.43 31.08 -4.29
C ASP A 418 25.07 30.12 -3.17
N CYS A 419 26.08 29.50 -2.55
CA CYS A 419 25.85 28.64 -1.37
C CYS A 419 25.18 29.44 -0.25
N ARG A 420 25.69 30.64 0.07
CA ARG A 420 25.09 31.55 1.06
C ARG A 420 23.67 32.01 0.68
N LYS A 421 23.37 32.15 -0.62
CA LYS A 421 22.03 32.50 -1.14
C LYS A 421 21.01 31.38 -0.94
N TYR A 422 21.37 30.12 -1.24
CA TYR A 422 20.42 29.00 -1.28
C TYR A 422 20.29 28.23 0.04
N LEU A 423 21.35 28.19 0.87
CA LEU A 423 21.33 27.50 2.15
C LEU A 423 20.15 27.90 3.07
N PRO A 424 19.84 29.20 3.30
CA PRO A 424 18.68 29.57 4.12
C PRO A 424 17.34 29.17 3.48
N GLN A 425 17.25 29.08 2.15
CA GLN A 425 16.03 28.68 1.45
C GLN A 425 15.81 27.16 1.53
N LEU A 426 16.86 26.35 1.46
CA LEU A 426 16.76 24.90 1.70
C LEU A 426 16.34 24.62 3.14
N LEU A 427 16.91 25.33 4.12
CA LEU A 427 16.51 25.24 5.53
C LEU A 427 15.06 25.73 5.77
N GLU A 428 14.53 26.62 4.93
CA GLU A 428 13.12 26.99 4.95
C GLU A 428 12.23 25.84 4.46
N LEU A 429 12.60 25.16 3.36
CA LEU A 429 11.87 23.99 2.86
C LEU A 429 11.79 22.87 3.91
N GLU A 430 12.90 22.58 4.60
CA GLU A 430 12.89 21.57 5.67
C GLU A 430 11.92 21.93 6.80
N ARG A 431 11.85 23.22 7.18
CA ARG A 431 10.93 23.71 8.22
C ARG A 431 9.46 23.65 7.80
N MET A 432 9.19 23.56 6.50
CA MET A 432 7.83 23.39 5.97
C MET A 432 7.35 21.94 6.05
N LEU A 433 8.23 20.97 6.34
CA LEU A 433 7.85 19.57 6.47
C LEU A 433 6.92 19.37 7.65
N GLU A 434 5.79 18.71 7.40
CA GLU A 434 4.94 18.18 8.45
C GLU A 434 5.59 16.92 9.06
N PRO A 435 5.48 16.68 10.37
CA PRO A 435 5.95 15.44 10.98
C PRO A 435 5.29 14.21 10.34
N TYR A 436 6.08 13.15 10.09
CA TYR A 436 5.62 11.94 9.41
C TYR A 436 4.44 11.25 10.13
N ASP A 437 4.49 11.22 11.46
CA ASP A 437 3.44 10.66 12.31
C ASP A 437 2.09 11.40 12.18
N VAL A 438 2.13 12.72 11.99
CA VAL A 438 0.94 13.54 11.72
C VAL A 438 0.32 13.17 10.37
N LEU A 439 1.14 12.97 9.33
CA LEU A 439 0.68 12.56 8.00
C LEU A 439 0.09 11.15 8.00
N VAL A 440 0.74 10.19 8.67
CA VAL A 440 0.21 8.83 8.84
C VAL A 440 -1.11 8.84 9.59
N ARG A 441 -1.24 9.65 10.64
CA ARG A 441 -2.48 9.78 11.40
C ARG A 441 -3.61 10.36 10.55
N ARG A 442 -3.31 11.40 9.77
CA ARG A 442 -4.24 12.03 8.82
C ARG A 442 -4.72 11.02 7.77
N GLU A 443 -3.79 10.31 7.17
CA GLU A 443 -4.05 9.26 6.17
C GLU A 443 -4.90 8.13 6.76
N ARG A 444 -4.60 7.74 8.00
CA ARG A 444 -5.38 6.74 8.74
C ARG A 444 -6.85 7.17 8.88
N ILE A 445 -7.10 8.39 9.37
CA ILE A 445 -8.48 8.88 9.53
C ILE A 445 -9.20 8.94 8.18
N ARG A 446 -8.51 9.39 7.11
CA ARG A 446 -9.07 9.41 5.75
C ARG A 446 -9.50 8.02 5.30
N ASN A 447 -8.61 7.04 5.44
CA ASN A 447 -8.84 5.66 5.01
C ASN A 447 -9.96 4.96 5.80
N GLN A 448 -10.13 5.28 7.09
CA GLN A 448 -11.26 4.78 7.88
C GLN A 448 -12.63 5.28 7.38
N ASN A 449 -12.66 6.48 6.79
CA ASN A 449 -13.89 7.13 6.33
C ASN A 449 -14.15 6.94 4.83
N ALA A 450 -13.22 6.33 4.08
CA ALA A 450 -13.32 6.16 2.64
C ALA A 450 -14.38 5.11 2.27
N ASP A 451 -14.13 3.87 2.68
CA ASP A 451 -15.02 2.74 2.48
C ASP A 451 -14.72 1.65 3.52
N TRP A 452 -15.62 0.66 3.63
CA TRP A 452 -15.52 -0.36 4.67
C TRP A 452 -14.35 -1.32 4.43
N GLU A 453 -13.94 -1.55 3.19
CA GLU A 453 -12.84 -2.46 2.83
C GLU A 453 -11.50 -1.82 3.15
N THR A 454 -11.33 -0.55 2.80
CA THR A 454 -10.16 0.24 3.19
C THR A 454 -10.07 0.33 4.71
N HIS A 455 -11.16 0.60 5.42
CA HIS A 455 -11.15 0.61 6.90
C HIS A 455 -10.84 -0.79 7.47
N LEU A 456 -11.38 -1.86 6.87
CA LEU A 456 -11.08 -3.23 7.29
C LEU A 456 -9.59 -3.55 7.16
N ARG A 457 -8.99 -3.21 6.01
CA ARG A 457 -7.56 -3.39 5.76
C ARG A 457 -6.71 -2.77 6.85
N MET A 458 -7.08 -1.57 7.30
CA MET A 458 -6.36 -0.89 8.39
C MET A 458 -6.47 -1.58 9.75
N ILE A 459 -7.66 -2.09 10.11
CA ILE A 459 -7.84 -2.86 11.35
C ILE A 459 -6.98 -4.11 11.31
N LEU A 460 -6.90 -4.76 10.14
CA LEU A 460 -6.09 -5.97 9.94
C LEU A 460 -4.59 -5.66 9.91
N ASN A 461 -4.18 -4.50 9.37
CA ASN A 461 -2.81 -4.00 9.45
C ASN A 461 -2.39 -3.78 10.92
N GLU A 462 -3.24 -3.16 11.76
CA GLU A 462 -2.96 -3.01 13.20
C GLU A 462 -2.70 -4.35 13.89
N TRP A 463 -3.44 -5.40 13.53
CA TRP A 463 -3.25 -6.74 14.08
C TRP A 463 -1.97 -7.40 13.56
N ASN A 464 -1.70 -7.27 12.27
CA ASN A 464 -0.47 -7.76 11.64
C ASN A 464 0.76 -7.14 12.32
N VAL A 465 0.77 -5.82 12.52
CA VAL A 465 1.85 -5.11 13.23
C VAL A 465 2.00 -5.62 14.66
N ALA A 466 0.91 -5.82 15.39
CA ALA A 466 0.94 -6.39 16.74
C ALA A 466 1.49 -7.83 16.78
N TRP A 467 1.44 -8.56 15.65
CA TRP A 467 2.00 -9.90 15.50
C TRP A 467 3.40 -9.92 14.87
N GLY A 468 4.03 -8.75 14.72
CA GLY A 468 5.40 -8.62 14.22
C GLY A 468 5.53 -8.60 12.70
N TYR A 469 4.43 -8.45 11.95
CA TYR A 469 4.50 -8.17 10.52
C TYR A 469 4.84 -6.68 10.29
N PRO A 470 5.50 -6.33 9.17
CA PRO A 470 5.72 -4.93 8.80
C PRO A 470 4.40 -4.17 8.66
N ASP A 471 4.39 -2.89 9.06
CA ASP A 471 3.28 -1.98 8.79
C ASP A 471 3.12 -1.80 7.26
N GLU A 472 1.89 -1.77 6.75
CA GLU A 472 1.60 -1.46 5.34
C GLU A 472 2.29 -0.17 4.85
N ASN A 473 2.47 0.82 5.74
CA ASN A 473 3.15 2.08 5.40
C ASN A 473 4.68 2.00 5.50
N TRP A 474 5.26 0.80 5.67
CA TRP A 474 6.71 0.60 5.83
C TRP A 474 7.53 1.27 4.72
N TRP A 475 7.12 1.09 3.47
CA TRP A 475 7.82 1.68 2.32
C TRP A 475 7.74 3.20 2.31
N SER A 476 6.56 3.77 2.55
CA SER A 476 6.39 5.23 2.63
C SER A 476 7.18 5.81 3.81
N ARG A 477 7.28 5.09 4.94
CA ARG A 477 8.16 5.49 6.05
C ARG A 477 9.63 5.52 5.61
N LEU A 478 10.09 4.43 5.02
CA LEU A 478 11.46 4.29 4.55
C LEU A 478 11.81 5.40 3.56
N TRP A 479 11.02 5.56 2.50
CA TRP A 479 11.25 6.57 1.47
C TRP A 479 11.16 7.99 2.01
N TRP A 480 10.25 8.26 2.94
CA TRP A 480 10.18 9.55 3.62
C TRP A 480 11.48 9.88 4.36
N HIS A 481 11.92 9.01 5.27
CA HIS A 481 13.12 9.25 6.08
C HIS A 481 14.39 9.28 5.23
N THR A 482 14.51 8.42 4.21
CA THR A 482 15.61 8.48 3.25
C THR A 482 15.65 9.82 2.52
N SER A 483 14.50 10.32 2.05
CA SER A 483 14.43 11.62 1.36
C SER A 483 14.85 12.78 2.26
N VAL A 484 14.43 12.75 3.54
CA VAL A 484 14.85 13.74 4.54
C VAL A 484 16.35 13.63 4.82
N ALA A 485 16.89 12.41 4.94
CA ALA A 485 18.32 12.18 5.16
C ALA A 485 19.14 12.74 3.98
N GLU A 486 18.75 12.41 2.74
CA GLU A 486 19.40 12.92 1.54
C GLU A 486 19.37 14.45 1.46
N PHE A 487 18.26 15.08 1.84
CA PHE A 487 18.12 16.53 1.86
C PHE A 487 19.02 17.19 2.91
N ARG A 488 19.10 16.64 4.12
CA ARG A 488 20.01 17.12 5.18
C ARG A 488 21.47 16.92 4.81
N LEU A 489 21.80 15.78 4.20
CA LEU A 489 23.14 15.52 3.66
C LEU A 489 23.50 16.58 2.62
N LEU A 490 22.63 16.83 1.63
CA LEU A 490 22.85 17.86 0.61
C LEU A 490 23.04 19.26 1.22
N THR A 491 22.16 19.65 2.14
CA THR A 491 22.22 20.96 2.81
C THR A 491 23.54 21.13 3.55
N THR A 492 24.01 20.06 4.22
CA THR A 492 25.32 20.02 4.86
C THR A 492 26.46 20.09 3.84
N GLN A 493 26.37 19.40 2.69
CA GLN A 493 27.37 19.49 1.63
C GLN A 493 27.48 20.91 1.07
N LEU A 494 26.37 21.63 0.96
CA LEU A 494 26.34 23.03 0.53
C LEU A 494 27.05 23.94 1.56
N ALA A 495 26.82 23.71 2.85
CA ALA A 495 27.54 24.40 3.93
C ALA A 495 29.05 24.09 3.93
N LEU A 496 29.43 22.81 3.79
CA LEU A 496 30.83 22.38 3.66
C LEU A 496 31.52 23.03 2.46
N ARG A 497 30.80 23.18 1.34
CA ARG A 497 31.32 23.84 0.15
C ARG A 497 31.54 25.33 0.40
N ALA A 498 30.57 26.04 1.00
CA ALA A 498 30.72 27.44 1.35
C ALA A 498 31.93 27.65 2.27
N TYR A 499 32.04 26.85 3.33
CA TYR A 499 33.17 26.87 4.27
C TYR A 499 34.50 26.70 3.54
N ARG A 500 34.61 25.69 2.67
CA ARG A 500 35.84 25.45 1.91
C ARG A 500 36.19 26.59 0.95
N LEU A 501 35.22 27.17 0.26
CA LEU A 501 35.45 28.25 -0.70
C LEU A 501 35.87 29.55 0.00
N GLU A 502 35.37 29.81 1.21
CA GLU A 502 35.67 31.04 1.97
C GLU A 502 36.94 30.91 2.81
N ARG A 503 37.21 29.74 3.40
CA ARG A 503 38.33 29.52 4.32
C ARG A 503 39.50 28.74 3.72
N GLY A 504 39.34 28.21 2.52
CA GLY A 504 40.37 27.45 1.79
C GLY A 504 40.61 26.02 2.28
N ALA A 505 39.90 25.55 3.30
CA ALA A 505 40.03 24.21 3.87
C ALA A 505 38.67 23.63 4.29
N LEU A 506 38.56 22.31 4.42
CA LEU A 506 37.40 21.66 5.04
C LEU A 506 37.42 21.83 6.57
N PRO A 507 36.25 21.88 7.23
CA PRO A 507 36.19 21.95 8.70
C PRO A 507 36.77 20.70 9.36
N ALA A 508 37.20 20.79 10.61
CA ALA A 508 37.73 19.65 11.35
C ALA A 508 36.59 18.76 11.87
N ALA A 509 35.49 19.38 12.30
CA ALA A 509 34.27 18.72 12.74
C ALA A 509 33.04 19.31 12.05
N ILE A 510 31.92 18.56 12.04
CA ILE A 510 30.65 19.07 11.47
C ILE A 510 30.15 20.31 12.23
N ASP A 511 30.43 20.40 13.53
CA ASP A 511 30.03 21.51 14.39
C ASP A 511 30.72 22.83 14.03
N ASP A 512 31.86 22.81 13.31
CA ASP A 512 32.53 24.03 12.84
C ASP A 512 31.70 24.79 11.79
N LEU A 513 30.64 24.17 11.26
CA LEU A 513 29.68 24.82 10.37
C LEU A 513 28.66 25.69 11.13
N VAL A 514 28.56 25.54 12.46
CA VAL A 514 27.58 26.19 13.32
C VAL A 514 28.25 27.34 14.09
N PRO A 515 27.57 28.50 14.29
CA PRO A 515 26.26 28.88 13.74
C PRO A 515 26.38 29.55 12.36
N GLU A 516 27.60 29.69 11.82
CA GLU A 516 27.86 30.61 10.71
C GLU A 516 27.21 30.17 9.40
N TYR A 517 27.21 28.86 9.10
CA TYR A 517 26.60 28.31 7.89
C TYR A 517 25.28 27.58 8.21
N LEU A 518 25.23 26.84 9.32
CA LEU A 518 24.05 26.10 9.75
C LEU A 518 23.58 26.58 11.13
N PRO A 519 22.25 26.63 11.38
CA PRO A 519 21.72 27.07 12.67
C PRO A 519 21.99 26.08 13.81
N ALA A 520 22.10 24.79 13.49
CA ALA A 520 22.41 23.70 14.41
C ALA A 520 23.02 22.54 13.63
N THR A 521 23.65 21.60 14.33
CA THR A 521 24.19 20.37 13.73
C THR A 521 23.05 19.51 13.21
N PRO A 522 23.03 19.15 11.90
CA PRO A 522 21.94 18.37 11.32
C PRO A 522 21.82 16.98 11.94
N ILE A 523 20.59 16.59 12.25
CA ILE A 523 20.26 15.30 12.86
C ILE A 523 19.90 14.27 11.78
N ASP A 524 20.30 13.03 11.98
CA ASP A 524 19.92 11.89 11.17
C ASP A 524 18.46 11.50 11.45
N PRO A 525 17.57 11.43 10.44
CA PRO A 525 16.18 11.06 10.64
C PRO A 525 15.94 9.57 10.98
N PHE A 526 16.97 8.73 11.00
CA PHE A 526 16.86 7.30 11.33
C PHE A 526 17.18 6.98 12.79
N ASP A 527 18.20 7.62 13.39
CA ASP A 527 18.65 7.31 14.76
C ASP A 527 18.64 8.51 15.72
N ASP A 528 18.15 9.67 15.27
CA ASP A 528 18.08 10.93 16.01
C ASP A 528 19.45 11.43 16.55
N GLN A 529 20.57 10.97 15.98
CA GLN A 529 21.91 11.44 16.29
C GLN A 529 22.43 12.43 15.24
N PRO A 530 23.48 13.22 15.49
CA PRO A 530 24.08 14.08 14.47
C PRO A 530 24.54 13.31 13.23
N LEU A 531 24.39 13.86 12.01
CA LEU A 531 24.95 13.24 10.81
C LEU A 531 26.44 12.95 10.96
N ARG A 532 26.91 11.81 10.43
CA ARG A 532 28.27 11.36 10.63
C ARG A 532 29.18 12.03 9.61
N TYR A 533 30.18 12.76 10.07
CA TYR A 533 31.16 13.46 9.24
C TYR A 533 32.57 12.95 9.51
N ARG A 534 33.30 12.63 8.44
CA ARG A 534 34.70 12.19 8.50
C ARG A 534 35.53 12.93 7.47
N ARG A 535 36.42 13.82 7.92
CA ARG A 535 37.41 14.47 7.06
C ARG A 535 38.56 13.52 6.72
N GLN A 536 38.98 13.54 5.47
CA GLN A 536 40.08 12.73 4.93
C GLN A 536 40.95 13.63 4.02
N GLY A 537 41.83 14.42 4.64
CA GLY A 537 42.62 15.44 3.94
C GLY A 537 41.73 16.53 3.35
N ASP A 538 41.73 16.64 2.01
CA ASP A 538 40.89 17.55 1.23
C ASP A 538 39.56 16.94 0.79
N ARG A 539 39.28 15.71 1.24
CA ARG A 539 38.03 14.97 1.02
C ARG A 539 37.25 14.82 2.33
N TYR A 540 35.99 14.42 2.21
CA TYR A 540 35.18 14.02 3.35
C TYR A 540 34.18 12.94 2.96
N THR A 541 33.78 12.16 3.96
CA THR A 541 32.58 11.32 3.94
C THR A 541 31.56 11.91 4.89
N LEU A 542 30.32 12.04 4.42
CA LEU A 542 29.18 12.48 5.21
C LEU A 542 28.05 11.48 4.98
N TYR A 543 27.45 10.95 6.04
CA TYR A 543 26.44 9.90 5.90
C TYR A 543 25.40 9.89 7.01
N SER A 544 24.26 9.27 6.68
CA SER A 544 23.22 8.83 7.60
C SER A 544 23.27 7.30 7.70
N VAL A 545 22.91 6.74 8.86
CA VAL A 545 22.96 5.29 9.15
C VAL A 545 21.91 4.48 8.38
N GLY A 546 21.00 5.14 7.67
CA GLY A 546 20.05 4.48 6.79
C GLY A 546 19.04 3.55 7.47
N ALA A 547 18.42 2.71 6.66
CA ALA A 547 17.20 1.98 6.99
C ALA A 547 17.39 0.82 7.98
N ASN A 548 18.60 0.28 8.04
CA ASN A 548 18.92 -0.83 8.94
C ASN A 548 19.18 -0.35 10.38
N LEU A 549 19.28 0.97 10.60
CA LEU A 549 19.53 1.61 11.89
C LEU A 549 20.87 1.22 12.52
N ILE A 550 21.82 0.76 11.71
CA ILE A 550 23.16 0.32 12.13
C ILE A 550 24.18 1.22 11.46
N ASP A 551 25.13 1.75 12.23
CA ASP A 551 26.25 2.50 11.65
C ASP A 551 27.24 1.53 11.00
N ASP A 552 27.15 1.39 9.68
CA ASP A 552 28.07 0.57 8.86
C ASP A 552 29.31 1.36 8.42
N GLY A 553 29.60 2.48 9.09
CA GLY A 553 30.82 3.25 8.92
C GLY A 553 30.89 4.07 7.63
N GLY A 554 29.76 4.29 6.96
CA GLY A 554 29.63 4.94 5.66
C GLY A 554 29.68 3.95 4.49
N SER A 555 29.06 2.77 4.63
CA SER A 555 29.00 1.72 3.62
C SER A 555 27.94 1.99 2.55
N ARG A 556 28.32 1.81 1.28
CA ARG A 556 27.40 1.86 0.12
C ARG A 556 26.93 0.48 -0.34
N GLU A 557 27.20 -0.55 0.44
CA GLU A 557 26.64 -1.88 0.20
C GLU A 557 25.12 -1.81 0.26
N ARG A 558 24.43 -2.69 -0.44
CA ARG A 558 22.97 -2.73 -0.45
C ARG A 558 22.46 -3.86 0.43
N ASP A 559 21.43 -3.58 1.21
CA ASP A 559 20.70 -4.60 1.95
C ASP A 559 19.98 -5.53 0.97
N ASP A 560 20.20 -6.84 1.12
CA ASP A 560 19.61 -7.88 0.26
C ASP A 560 18.08 -7.89 0.31
N THR A 561 17.49 -7.41 1.42
CA THR A 561 16.04 -7.45 1.63
C THR A 561 15.34 -6.25 0.99
N SER A 562 15.84 -5.03 1.22
CA SER A 562 15.23 -3.77 0.76
C SER A 562 15.83 -3.25 -0.55
N GLY A 563 17.01 -3.72 -0.95
CA GLY A 563 17.78 -3.23 -2.10
C GLY A 563 18.34 -1.82 -1.94
N GLN A 564 18.19 -1.20 -0.76
CA GLN A 564 18.68 0.13 -0.41
C GLN A 564 20.13 0.07 0.06
N GLU A 565 20.88 1.17 -0.07
CA GLU A 565 22.21 1.28 0.55
C GLU A 565 22.07 1.18 2.08
N LEU A 566 23.01 0.48 2.73
CA LEU A 566 23.06 0.30 4.19
C LEU A 566 23.12 1.67 4.88
N ASP A 567 24.12 2.48 4.52
CA ASP A 567 24.20 3.89 4.88
C ASP A 567 23.83 4.77 3.67
N VAL A 568 23.23 5.94 3.91
CA VAL A 568 23.02 6.95 2.86
C VAL A 568 24.26 7.83 2.80
N VAL A 569 25.16 7.57 1.84
CA VAL A 569 26.52 8.13 1.85
C VAL A 569 26.79 9.14 0.74
N VAL A 570 27.20 10.35 1.12
CA VAL A 570 27.76 11.34 0.21
C VAL A 570 29.23 11.60 0.50
N SER A 571 30.03 11.81 -0.55
CA SER A 571 31.46 12.10 -0.41
C SER A 571 31.81 13.38 -1.17
N GLY A 572 32.75 14.15 -0.63
CA GLY A 572 33.26 15.36 -1.26
C GLY A 572 34.78 15.42 -1.38
N PRO A 573 35.33 16.39 -2.12
CA PRO A 573 34.63 17.47 -2.79
C PRO A 573 33.71 16.96 -3.90
N VAL A 574 32.55 17.57 -4.03
CA VAL A 574 31.61 17.24 -5.11
C VAL A 574 32.20 17.75 -6.41
N MET A 575 32.49 16.81 -7.31
CA MET A 575 33.12 17.02 -8.61
C MET A 575 32.08 16.79 -9.73
N PRO A 576 32.30 17.31 -10.96
CA PRO A 576 31.39 17.08 -12.09
C PRO A 576 31.10 15.58 -12.28
N PRO A 577 29.89 15.12 -12.64
CA PRO A 577 29.57 13.69 -12.76
C PRO A 577 30.52 12.86 -13.64
N ASN A 578 31.20 13.49 -14.60
CA ASN A 578 32.18 12.86 -15.49
C ASN A 578 33.65 13.21 -15.17
N TRP A 579 33.92 13.84 -14.02
CA TRP A 579 35.26 14.28 -13.65
C TRP A 579 36.27 13.14 -13.66
N LYS A 580 35.87 11.95 -13.19
CA LYS A 580 36.75 10.79 -13.17
C LYS A 580 37.07 10.31 -14.57
N ARG A 581 36.09 10.27 -15.48
CA ARG A 581 36.32 9.98 -16.91
C ARG A 581 37.21 11.02 -17.59
N PHE A 582 37.00 12.30 -17.30
CA PHE A 582 37.83 13.39 -17.84
C PHE A 582 39.26 13.30 -17.31
N VAL A 583 39.41 13.13 -16.00
CA VAL A 583 40.71 12.98 -15.35
C VAL A 583 41.42 11.73 -15.86
N ASP A 584 40.76 10.59 -15.96
CA ASP A 584 41.31 9.34 -16.51
C ASP A 584 41.70 9.49 -17.98
N ALA A 585 40.92 10.24 -18.78
CA ALA A 585 41.22 10.51 -20.18
C ALA A 585 42.42 11.44 -20.39
N VAL A 586 42.61 12.44 -19.51
CA VAL A 586 43.68 13.44 -19.63
C VAL A 586 44.95 13.03 -18.88
N ARG A 587 44.84 12.07 -17.93
CA ARG A 587 45.96 11.55 -17.14
C ARG A 587 47.17 11.09 -17.97
N PRO A 588 47.01 10.34 -19.08
CA PRO A 588 48.15 9.92 -19.90
C PRO A 588 48.88 11.09 -20.56
N ALA A 589 48.14 12.14 -20.96
CA ALA A 589 48.71 13.33 -21.59
C ALA A 589 49.48 14.18 -20.56
N ILE A 590 48.96 14.30 -19.34
CA ILE A 590 49.64 14.96 -18.22
C ILE A 590 50.90 14.17 -17.83
N ASP A 591 50.82 12.84 -17.77
CA ASP A 591 51.96 11.96 -17.48
C ASP A 591 53.07 12.04 -18.54
N GLU A 592 52.70 12.18 -19.80
CA GLU A 592 53.65 12.42 -20.90
C GLU A 592 54.31 13.79 -20.80
N GLN A 593 53.54 14.85 -20.51
CA GLN A 593 54.09 16.20 -20.32
C GLN A 593 54.98 16.29 -19.07
N LEU A 594 54.61 15.62 -17.99
CA LEU A 594 55.44 15.51 -16.78
C LEU A 594 56.74 14.76 -17.05
N ARG A 595 56.72 13.68 -17.85
CA ARG A 595 57.96 12.98 -18.25
C ARG A 595 58.92 13.89 -19.04
N ARG A 596 58.40 14.86 -19.77
CA ARG A 596 59.17 15.86 -20.53
C ARG A 596 59.57 17.10 -19.72
N ALA A 597 58.96 17.31 -18.55
CA ALA A 597 59.22 18.47 -17.70
C ALA A 597 60.65 18.44 -17.08
N PRO A 598 61.22 19.58 -16.70
CA PRO A 598 62.49 19.66 -15.97
C PRO A 598 62.45 18.84 -14.66
N THR A 599 63.61 18.34 -14.22
CA THR A 599 63.76 17.44 -13.06
C THR A 599 63.12 17.95 -11.78
N LEU A 600 63.16 19.26 -11.54
CA LEU A 600 62.51 19.91 -10.38
C LEU A 600 60.98 19.77 -10.40
N LEU A 601 60.35 19.93 -11.57
CA LEU A 601 58.91 19.79 -11.75
C LEU A 601 58.46 18.33 -11.65
N ARG A 602 59.29 17.40 -12.13
CA ARG A 602 59.08 15.95 -11.94
C ARG A 602 59.15 15.54 -10.47
N ALA A 603 60.19 15.96 -9.77
CA ALA A 603 60.35 15.66 -8.35
C ALA A 603 59.21 16.25 -7.50
N TRP A 604 58.78 17.48 -7.82
CA TRP A 604 57.62 18.10 -7.17
C TRP A 604 56.31 17.36 -7.44
N ALA A 605 56.08 16.92 -8.68
CA ALA A 605 54.88 16.15 -9.05
C ALA A 605 54.88 14.73 -8.45
N GLU A 606 56.03 14.07 -8.36
CA GLU A 606 56.18 12.77 -7.70
C GLU A 606 55.96 12.87 -6.18
N GLU A 607 56.43 13.95 -5.56
CA GLU A 607 56.17 14.24 -4.15
C GLU A 607 54.68 14.51 -3.89
N LEU A 608 54.00 15.24 -4.78
CA LEU A 608 52.55 15.41 -4.77
C LEU A 608 51.80 14.06 -4.87
N ARG A 609 52.24 13.17 -5.78
CA ARG A 609 51.64 11.83 -5.90
C ARG A 609 51.85 10.95 -4.68
N ARG A 610 53.03 11.02 -4.04
CA ARG A 610 53.27 10.30 -2.77
C ARG A 610 52.34 10.80 -1.67
N ARG A 611 52.09 12.12 -1.62
CA ARG A 611 51.14 12.72 -0.67
C ARG A 611 49.68 12.45 -0.99
N GLU A 612 49.33 12.17 -2.25
CA GLU A 612 47.98 11.76 -2.66
C GLU A 612 47.70 10.27 -2.40
N ALA A 613 48.74 9.45 -2.36
CA ALA A 613 48.68 8.00 -2.12
C ALA A 613 48.78 7.61 -0.63
N GLN A 614 49.21 8.55 0.22
CA GLN A 614 49.13 8.49 1.68
C GLN A 614 47.83 9.14 2.16
#